data_AF-A0A2V9VSJ8-F1
#
_entry.id   AF-A0A2V9VSJ8-F1
#
_cell.length_a   1.000
_cell.length_b   1.000
_cell.length_c   1.000
_cell.angle_alpha   90.00
_cell.angle_beta   90.00
_cell.angle_gamma   90.00
#
_symmetry.space_group_name_H-M   'P 1'
#
loop_
_entity.id
_entity.type
_entity.pdbx_description
1 polymer ?
#
loop_
_entity_poly.entity_id
_entity_poly.type
_entity_poly.pdbx_seq_one_letter_code
_entity_poly.pdbx_strand_id
1 'polypeptide(L)'
;MQSQNHDGLLFDNLFVNSFGWGGDPNNGLRARLDKALWYDFRANFRRDQTDFDYNLLANPLNPPISSPSIPVTSSPHSFATRRRMSDFDLTLLPQSIVDFRIGYSHNNMTGPSFSSVHEGTDALLYQAWNTTLNSYRIGADVKLAPRTVISYDQFLDYYKGDTSWSLAPFAQALLPGAPGTVELGLPFATGNKTPCAINTPATSLIDSTGTLTNPACNGYFNYKRSDRIRTSSPTERLSLHSSYFQRFEVSASYAYSSADMNTLFNELFNGLSQRSRLRQETFAGPGNATRISNVADFSVTSHLTEHLRLVDTFRLWAYRTPESFNSATTDWTVPGSGSCALPSCSLLTPISGITPTVTNALDQRSFNQSWKRNQVDLVWDSKHFGGRIGFRYGDRVFHQVLDFATGDEDRVVIHEYTPLVAFWAKPTANLRFNFDWEHTNNDDTLVRYASARAKKPAIASKPITCRDLGQFSPGL
;
A
#
# COMPACT_ATOMS: atom_id res chain seq x y z
N MET A 1 -33.58 22.35 -10.12
CA MET A 1 -34.68 22.57 -11.10
C MET A 1 -35.40 21.23 -11.27
N GLN A 2 -36.73 21.25 -11.34
CA GLN A 2 -37.54 20.04 -11.43
C GLN A 2 -38.72 20.29 -12.38
N SER A 3 -38.93 19.36 -13.31
CA SER A 3 -40.11 19.27 -14.17
C SER A 3 -41.20 18.51 -13.41
N GLN A 4 -42.32 19.16 -13.13
CA GLN A 4 -43.40 18.57 -12.33
C GLN A 4 -44.09 17.40 -13.06
N ASN A 5 -44.16 17.46 -14.40
CA ASN A 5 -44.86 16.48 -15.21
C ASN A 5 -43.93 15.46 -15.90
N HIS A 6 -42.61 15.54 -15.66
CA HIS A 6 -41.60 14.75 -16.40
C HIS A 6 -41.60 14.98 -17.93
N ASP A 7 -42.08 16.15 -18.36
CA ASP A 7 -42.10 16.57 -19.78
C ASP A 7 -40.84 17.37 -20.16
N GLY A 8 -39.79 17.34 -19.34
CA GLY A 8 -38.60 18.15 -19.58
C GLY A 8 -37.86 17.65 -20.82
N LEU A 9 -37.56 18.54 -21.78
CA LEU A 9 -36.95 18.14 -23.06
C LEU A 9 -35.64 17.36 -22.84
N LEU A 10 -34.71 17.95 -22.08
CA LEU A 10 -33.40 17.36 -21.80
C LEU A 10 -33.40 16.57 -20.49
N PHE A 11 -34.02 17.08 -19.43
CA PHE A 11 -34.00 16.51 -18.08
C PHE A 11 -35.30 16.79 -17.32
N ASP A 12 -35.63 15.91 -16.38
CA ASP A 12 -36.73 16.11 -15.44
C ASP A 12 -36.23 16.69 -14.12
N ASN A 13 -35.08 16.25 -13.62
CA ASN A 13 -34.46 16.85 -12.46
C ASN A 13 -33.01 17.25 -12.75
N LEU A 14 -32.66 18.46 -12.32
CA LEU A 14 -31.30 18.98 -12.31
C LEU A 14 -30.98 19.49 -10.91
N PHE A 15 -29.97 18.91 -10.28
CA PHE A 15 -29.42 19.34 -9.01
C PHE A 15 -27.94 19.67 -9.18
N VAL A 16 -27.53 20.85 -8.73
CA VAL A 16 -26.12 21.25 -8.69
C VAL A 16 -25.86 21.85 -7.33
N ASN A 17 -24.81 21.37 -6.65
CA ASN A 17 -24.33 21.92 -5.40
C ASN A 17 -22.81 22.03 -5.48
N SER A 18 -22.26 23.13 -4.96
CA SER A 18 -20.84 23.37 -5.00
C SER A 18 -20.38 24.27 -3.85
N PHE A 19 -19.15 24.04 -3.38
CA PHE A 19 -18.56 24.75 -2.24
C PHE A 19 -17.03 24.80 -2.35
N GLY A 20 -16.38 25.66 -1.56
CA GLY A 20 -14.92 25.65 -1.38
C GLY A 20 -14.12 26.37 -2.47
N TRP A 21 -14.76 27.22 -3.27
CA TRP A 21 -14.06 28.01 -4.29
C TRP A 21 -13.43 29.25 -3.65
N GLY A 22 -12.29 29.71 -4.19
CA GLY A 22 -11.62 30.92 -3.70
C GLY A 22 -10.43 30.71 -2.77
N GLY A 23 -9.96 29.47 -2.59
CA GLY A 23 -8.72 29.18 -1.85
C GLY A 23 -8.88 28.12 -0.78
N ASP A 24 -10.09 27.66 -0.51
CA ASP A 24 -10.31 26.64 0.53
C ASP A 24 -9.53 25.34 0.22
N PRO A 25 -8.92 24.72 1.26
CA PRO A 25 -8.20 23.46 1.11
C PRO A 25 -9.06 22.35 0.51
N ASN A 26 -10.36 22.37 0.82
CA ASN A 26 -11.33 21.41 0.32
C ASN A 26 -12.37 22.11 -0.53
N ASN A 27 -12.63 21.57 -1.71
CA ASN A 27 -13.72 22.04 -2.55
C ASN A 27 -14.40 20.90 -3.29
N GLY A 28 -15.61 21.18 -3.76
CA GLY A 28 -16.37 20.16 -4.45
C GLY A 28 -17.50 20.71 -5.29
N LEU A 29 -17.88 19.90 -6.27
CA LEU A 29 -19.04 20.10 -7.11
C LEU A 29 -19.74 18.76 -7.24
N ARG A 30 -21.03 18.75 -6.98
CA ARG A 30 -21.91 17.62 -7.26
C ARG A 30 -23.00 18.10 -8.21
N ALA A 31 -23.12 17.44 -9.34
CA ALA A 31 -24.22 17.61 -10.27
C ALA A 31 -24.96 16.28 -10.45
N ARG A 32 -26.28 16.34 -10.52
CA ARG A 32 -27.15 15.22 -10.86
C ARG A 32 -28.15 15.69 -11.90
N LEU A 33 -28.31 14.89 -12.92
CA LEU A 33 -29.23 15.10 -14.01
C LEU A 33 -29.96 13.79 -14.26
N ASP A 34 -31.29 13.79 -14.22
CA ASP A 34 -32.06 12.61 -14.57
C ASP A 34 -33.23 12.93 -15.47
N LYS A 35 -33.60 11.95 -16.29
CA LYS A 35 -34.80 11.92 -17.10
C LYS A 35 -35.48 10.58 -16.87
N ALA A 36 -36.73 10.63 -16.44
CA ALA A 36 -37.50 9.45 -16.07
C ALA A 36 -37.44 8.40 -17.19
N LEU A 37 -37.27 7.13 -16.80
CA LEU A 37 -37.12 5.97 -17.69
C LEU A 37 -35.85 5.93 -18.56
N TRP A 38 -35.21 7.06 -18.89
CA TRP A 38 -34.13 7.11 -19.87
C TRP A 38 -32.74 7.06 -19.24
N TYR A 39 -32.45 7.95 -18.28
CA TYR A 39 -31.12 8.01 -17.69
C TYR A 39 -31.07 8.66 -16.30
N ASP A 40 -30.09 8.28 -15.49
CA ASP A 40 -29.62 8.98 -14.27
C ASP A 40 -28.12 9.23 -14.43
N PHE A 41 -27.73 10.50 -14.52
CA PHE A 41 -26.36 10.96 -14.66
C PHE A 41 -25.92 11.69 -13.40
N ARG A 42 -24.75 11.34 -12.89
CA ARG A 42 -24.13 11.93 -11.70
C ARG A 42 -22.71 12.32 -12.03
N ALA A 43 -22.36 13.56 -11.73
CA ALA A 43 -21.01 14.05 -11.79
C ALA A 43 -20.60 14.56 -10.40
N ASN A 44 -19.41 14.17 -9.97
CA ASN A 44 -18.83 14.61 -8.73
C ASN A 44 -17.39 15.05 -8.99
N PHE A 45 -17.03 16.20 -8.47
CA PHE A 45 -15.67 16.68 -8.42
C PHE A 45 -15.35 17.00 -6.98
N ARG A 46 -14.18 16.57 -6.52
CA ARG A 46 -13.64 16.93 -5.22
C ARG A 46 -12.17 17.26 -5.38
N ARG A 47 -11.76 18.36 -4.74
CA ARG A 47 -10.35 18.65 -4.49
C ARG A 47 -10.13 18.68 -2.99
N ASP A 48 -9.07 18.03 -2.54
CA ASP A 48 -8.53 18.22 -1.20
C ASP A 48 -7.05 18.59 -1.27
N GLN A 49 -6.63 19.37 -0.29
CA GLN A 49 -5.23 19.76 -0.07
C GLN A 49 -4.84 19.24 1.31
N THR A 50 -3.71 18.55 1.37
CA THR A 50 -3.11 18.05 2.60
C THR A 50 -1.74 18.68 2.73
N ASP A 51 -1.52 19.40 3.83
CA ASP A 51 -0.24 20.00 4.18
C ASP A 51 0.22 19.48 5.54
N PHE A 52 1.33 18.76 5.55
CA PHE A 52 1.98 18.24 6.75
C PHE A 52 3.41 18.78 6.80
N ASP A 53 3.75 19.50 7.88
CA ASP A 53 5.09 20.06 8.10
C ASP A 53 5.47 20.09 9.58
N TYR A 54 5.20 19.01 10.31
CA TYR A 54 5.57 18.92 11.72
C TYR A 54 6.98 18.34 11.87
N ASN A 55 7.90 19.12 12.45
CA ASN A 55 9.32 18.78 12.66
C ASN A 55 9.68 18.45 14.12
N LEU A 56 8.69 18.23 14.99
CA LEU A 56 8.87 18.06 16.45
C LEU A 56 9.87 16.95 16.83
N LEU A 57 10.00 15.91 16.00
CA LEU A 57 10.91 14.78 16.25
C LEU A 57 12.26 14.90 15.53
N ALA A 58 12.50 15.95 14.75
CA ALA A 58 13.72 16.09 13.95
C ALA A 58 14.89 16.72 14.72
N ASN A 59 14.63 17.72 15.57
CA ASN A 59 15.68 18.43 16.32
C ASN A 59 16.35 17.64 17.47
N PRO A 60 15.73 16.63 18.10
CA PRO A 60 16.45 15.74 19.01
C PRO A 60 17.66 15.04 18.36
N LEU A 61 17.66 14.86 17.04
CA LEU A 61 18.79 14.30 16.27
C LEU A 61 19.83 15.36 15.87
N ASN A 62 19.55 16.64 16.14
CA ASN A 62 20.35 17.81 15.80
C ASN A 62 20.50 18.75 17.01
N PRO A 63 21.17 18.29 18.08
CA PRO A 63 21.20 19.03 19.33
C PRO A 63 22.02 20.33 19.19
N PRO A 64 21.65 21.42 19.91
CA PRO A 64 22.35 22.70 19.83
C PRO A 64 23.84 22.68 20.22
N ILE A 65 24.28 21.62 20.89
CA ILE A 65 25.68 21.38 21.27
C ILE A 65 26.54 20.83 20.12
N SER A 66 25.96 20.60 18.94
CA SER A 66 26.72 20.22 17.75
C SER A 66 27.59 21.37 17.24
N SER A 67 28.72 21.03 16.59
CA SER A 67 29.66 21.99 16.02
C SER A 67 29.82 21.78 14.50
N PRO A 68 29.15 22.56 13.64
CA PRO A 68 28.19 23.63 13.97
C PRO A 68 26.82 23.09 14.41
N SER A 69 26.00 23.97 14.99
CA SER A 69 24.60 23.67 15.29
C SER A 69 23.74 23.89 14.05
N ILE A 70 23.13 22.83 13.52
CA ILE A 70 22.29 22.86 12.31
C ILE A 70 20.88 22.38 12.68
N PRO A 71 19.96 23.29 13.06
CA PRO A 71 18.59 22.89 13.38
C PRO A 71 17.80 22.54 12.12
N VAL A 72 16.89 21.57 12.26
CA VAL A 72 15.90 21.22 11.25
C VAL A 72 14.68 22.12 11.42
N THR A 73 14.45 22.99 10.44
CA THR A 73 13.40 24.02 10.48
C THR A 73 12.07 23.58 9.86
N SER A 74 12.08 22.54 9.03
CA SER A 74 10.90 21.93 8.41
C SER A 74 10.91 20.41 8.57
N SER A 75 9.78 19.75 8.38
CA SER A 75 9.68 18.30 8.48
C SER A 75 10.47 17.62 7.37
N PRO A 76 11.40 16.69 7.70
CA PRO A 76 12.07 15.86 6.71
C PRO A 76 11.13 14.94 5.93
N HIS A 77 9.90 14.80 6.42
CA HIS A 77 8.82 14.04 5.79
C HIS A 77 7.61 14.93 5.50
N SER A 78 7.85 16.21 5.20
CA SER A 78 6.77 17.12 4.84
C SER A 78 6.01 16.61 3.62
N PHE A 79 4.69 16.83 3.64
CA PHE A 79 3.78 16.26 2.66
C PHE A 79 2.73 17.30 2.30
N ALA A 80 2.98 18.05 1.23
CA ALA A 80 2.13 19.13 0.75
C ALA A 80 1.57 18.76 -0.63
N THR A 81 0.43 18.08 -0.63
CA THR A 81 -0.16 17.49 -1.83
C THR A 81 -1.57 17.98 -2.08
N ARG A 82 -1.95 17.98 -3.35
CA ARG A 82 -3.28 18.29 -3.83
C ARG A 82 -3.83 17.09 -4.55
N ARG A 83 -4.98 16.60 -4.10
CA ARG A 83 -5.71 15.51 -4.73
C ARG A 83 -6.93 16.08 -5.44
N ARG A 84 -7.16 15.63 -6.67
CA ARG A 84 -8.31 15.96 -7.50
C ARG A 84 -8.98 14.67 -7.91
N MET A 85 -10.26 14.55 -7.60
CA MET A 85 -11.10 13.40 -7.92
C MET A 85 -12.26 13.88 -8.76
N SER A 86 -12.43 13.27 -9.92
CA SER A 86 -13.56 13.49 -10.82
C SER A 86 -14.24 12.17 -11.07
N ASP A 87 -15.50 12.04 -10.68
CA ASP A 87 -16.32 10.85 -10.89
C ASP A 87 -17.51 11.21 -11.78
N PHE A 88 -17.76 10.38 -12.78
CA PHE A 88 -18.89 10.49 -13.69
C PHE A 88 -19.56 9.13 -13.77
N ASP A 89 -20.83 9.05 -13.40
CA ASP A 89 -21.62 7.83 -13.44
C ASP A 89 -22.89 8.07 -14.25
N LEU A 90 -23.18 7.15 -15.17
CA LEU A 90 -24.35 7.16 -16.04
C LEU A 90 -25.07 5.82 -15.90
N THR A 91 -26.34 5.86 -15.51
CA THR A 91 -27.24 4.70 -15.58
C THR A 91 -28.24 4.93 -16.70
N LEU A 92 -28.34 3.99 -17.65
CA LEU A 92 -29.30 4.00 -18.73
C LEU A 92 -30.44 3.05 -18.40
N LEU A 93 -31.66 3.46 -18.72
CA LEU A 93 -32.88 2.66 -18.54
C LEU A 93 -33.09 2.17 -17.09
N PRO A 94 -32.95 3.03 -16.05
CA PRO A 94 -32.91 2.59 -14.65
C PRO A 94 -34.16 1.85 -14.15
N GLN A 95 -35.32 2.07 -14.80
CA GLN A 95 -36.60 1.44 -14.45
C GLN A 95 -36.94 0.23 -15.33
N SER A 96 -36.13 -0.09 -16.34
CA SER A 96 -36.37 -1.20 -17.25
C SER A 96 -35.96 -2.55 -16.65
N ILE A 97 -36.32 -3.63 -17.35
CA ILE A 97 -35.89 -5.01 -17.02
C ILE A 97 -34.37 -5.15 -17.11
N VAL A 98 -33.76 -4.46 -18.06
CA VAL A 98 -32.31 -4.36 -18.23
C VAL A 98 -31.91 -2.91 -17.99
N ASP A 99 -30.98 -2.69 -17.07
CA ASP A 99 -30.35 -1.39 -16.87
C ASP A 99 -28.83 -1.49 -17.04
N PHE A 100 -28.23 -0.45 -17.61
CA PHE A 100 -26.80 -0.39 -17.91
C PHE A 100 -26.15 0.69 -17.07
N ARG A 101 -25.00 0.38 -16.48
CA ARG A 101 -24.19 1.27 -15.67
C ARG A 101 -22.85 1.51 -16.34
N ILE A 102 -22.48 2.78 -16.48
CA ILE A 102 -21.17 3.19 -16.98
C ILE A 102 -20.62 4.22 -16.01
N GLY A 103 -19.37 4.06 -15.60
CA GLY A 103 -18.69 4.95 -14.68
C GLY A 103 -17.27 5.23 -15.12
N TYR A 104 -16.81 6.45 -14.88
CA TYR A 104 -15.42 6.87 -15.02
C TYR A 104 -15.01 7.66 -13.79
N SER A 105 -13.88 7.27 -13.19
CA SER A 105 -13.25 8.02 -12.11
C SER A 105 -11.83 8.35 -12.49
N HIS A 106 -11.45 9.61 -12.27
CA HIS A 106 -10.09 10.11 -12.41
C HIS A 106 -9.65 10.67 -11.07
N ASN A 107 -8.59 10.10 -10.51
CA ASN A 107 -8.01 10.55 -9.26
C ASN A 107 -6.53 10.85 -9.49
N ASN A 108 -6.15 12.11 -9.30
CA ASN A 108 -4.77 12.56 -9.45
C ASN A 108 -4.32 13.24 -8.16
N MET A 109 -3.15 12.87 -7.67
CA MET A 109 -2.54 13.46 -6.48
C MET A 109 -1.12 13.89 -6.82
N THR A 110 -0.86 15.20 -6.68
CA THR A 110 0.44 15.80 -6.97
C THR A 110 0.86 16.80 -5.91
N GLY A 111 2.16 16.97 -5.73
CA GLY A 111 2.70 18.04 -4.90
C GLY A 111 4.13 17.77 -4.42
N PRO A 112 4.78 18.78 -3.83
CA PRO A 112 6.05 18.60 -3.15
C PRO A 112 5.87 17.71 -1.91
N SER A 113 6.77 16.76 -1.76
CA SER A 113 6.94 16.00 -0.51
C SER A 113 8.41 15.76 -0.26
N PHE A 114 8.74 15.45 0.98
CA PHE A 114 10.09 15.07 1.37
C PHE A 114 10.10 13.68 2.00
N SER A 115 11.22 13.02 1.86
CA SER A 115 11.49 11.73 2.50
C SER A 115 12.97 11.66 2.85
N SER A 116 13.40 10.54 3.39
CA SER A 116 14.80 10.28 3.69
C SER A 116 15.22 8.90 3.21
N VAL A 117 16.52 8.76 2.96
CA VAL A 117 17.16 7.48 2.64
C VAL A 117 18.40 7.34 3.49
N HIS A 118 18.66 6.13 3.97
CA HIS A 118 19.81 5.82 4.79
C HIS A 118 20.92 5.15 3.97
N GLU A 119 21.99 5.88 3.69
CA GLU A 119 23.24 5.35 3.12
C GLU A 119 24.43 5.92 3.89
N GLY A 120 24.76 5.28 5.01
CA GLY A 120 25.79 5.74 5.96
C GLY A 120 25.32 6.87 6.88
N THR A 121 24.63 7.86 6.33
CA THR A 121 23.85 8.91 7.04
C THR A 121 22.47 9.03 6.39
N ASP A 122 21.50 9.70 7.01
CA ASP A 122 20.17 9.86 6.42
C ASP A 122 20.12 11.11 5.55
N ALA A 123 20.09 10.97 4.22
CA ALA A 123 19.92 12.13 3.34
C ALA A 123 18.46 12.61 3.32
N LEU A 124 18.27 13.94 3.21
CA LEU A 124 16.99 14.51 2.85
C LEU A 124 16.76 14.35 1.35
N LEU A 125 15.59 13.84 0.97
CA LEU A 125 15.20 13.65 -0.40
C LEU A 125 13.99 14.52 -0.73
N TYR A 126 14.07 15.24 -1.84
CA TYR A 126 12.90 15.82 -2.46
C TYR A 126 12.19 14.73 -3.27
N GLN A 127 10.92 14.52 -2.92
CA GLN A 127 10.05 13.54 -3.53
C GLN A 127 8.90 14.28 -4.22
N ALA A 128 8.99 14.44 -5.54
CA ALA A 128 7.90 15.05 -6.31
C ALA A 128 6.75 14.04 -6.42
N TRP A 129 5.77 14.15 -5.51
CA TRP A 129 4.63 13.24 -5.47
C TRP A 129 3.82 13.40 -6.74
N ASN A 130 3.60 12.30 -7.45
CA ASN A 130 2.80 12.27 -8.67
C ASN A 130 2.21 10.87 -8.87
N THR A 131 0.89 10.78 -8.67
CA THR A 131 0.16 9.53 -8.82
C THR A 131 -1.16 9.80 -9.52
N THR A 132 -1.55 8.93 -10.43
CA THR A 132 -2.83 9.02 -11.15
C THR A 132 -3.48 7.65 -11.20
N LEU A 133 -4.78 7.59 -10.88
CA LEU A 133 -5.62 6.42 -11.02
C LEU A 133 -6.80 6.76 -11.93
N ASN A 134 -6.98 5.97 -12.97
CA ASN A 134 -8.16 6.02 -13.82
C ASN A 134 -8.94 4.72 -13.62
N SER A 135 -10.22 4.82 -13.30
CA SER A 135 -11.10 3.67 -13.10
C SER A 135 -12.25 3.75 -14.07
N TYR A 136 -12.41 2.74 -14.92
CA TYR A 136 -13.57 2.58 -15.79
C TYR A 136 -14.45 1.48 -15.22
N ARG A 137 -15.76 1.73 -15.14
CA ARG A 137 -16.76 0.82 -14.58
C ARG A 137 -17.83 0.59 -15.62
N ILE A 138 -18.15 -0.65 -15.91
CA ILE A 138 -19.22 -1.02 -16.84
C ILE A 138 -20.02 -2.11 -16.15
N GLY A 139 -21.34 -2.03 -16.17
CA GLY A 139 -22.17 -3.08 -15.62
C GLY A 139 -23.55 -3.14 -16.27
N ALA A 140 -24.20 -4.28 -16.10
CA ALA A 140 -25.56 -4.50 -16.55
C ALA A 140 -26.31 -5.32 -15.49
N ASP A 141 -27.51 -4.87 -15.14
CA ASP A 141 -28.44 -5.62 -14.31
C ASP A 141 -29.59 -6.13 -15.15
N VAL A 142 -29.98 -7.38 -14.91
CA VAL A 142 -31.10 -8.05 -15.57
C VAL A 142 -32.08 -8.55 -14.50
N LYS A 143 -33.29 -7.98 -14.52
CA LYS A 143 -34.40 -8.30 -13.62
C LYS A 143 -35.25 -9.42 -14.22
N LEU A 144 -34.75 -10.66 -14.15
CA LEU A 144 -35.36 -11.82 -14.84
C LEU A 144 -36.76 -12.19 -14.32
N ALA A 145 -37.01 -12.02 -13.02
CA ALA A 145 -38.27 -12.36 -12.37
C ALA A 145 -38.52 -11.41 -11.19
N PRO A 146 -39.76 -11.33 -10.65
CA PRO A 146 -40.02 -10.56 -9.44
C PRO A 146 -39.02 -10.95 -8.34
N ARG A 147 -38.28 -9.97 -7.81
CA ARG A 147 -37.27 -10.16 -6.77
C ARG A 147 -36.10 -11.08 -7.16
N THR A 148 -35.79 -11.20 -8.46
CA THR A 148 -34.57 -11.87 -8.95
C THR A 148 -33.79 -10.95 -9.87
N VAL A 149 -32.54 -10.66 -9.50
CA VAL A 149 -31.63 -9.80 -10.24
C VAL A 149 -30.32 -10.53 -10.46
N ILE A 150 -29.85 -10.52 -11.70
CA ILE A 150 -28.49 -10.90 -12.07
C ILE A 150 -27.76 -9.63 -12.47
N SER A 151 -26.55 -9.45 -11.94
CA SER A 151 -25.70 -8.31 -12.24
C SER A 151 -24.35 -8.79 -12.74
N TYR A 152 -23.88 -8.19 -13.83
CA TYR A 152 -22.52 -8.33 -14.32
C TYR A 152 -21.83 -6.98 -14.22
N ASP A 153 -20.65 -6.93 -13.63
CA ASP A 153 -19.83 -5.72 -13.52
C ASP A 153 -18.39 -5.98 -13.99
N GLN A 154 -17.84 -5.05 -14.76
CA GLN A 154 -16.45 -4.94 -15.15
C GLN A 154 -15.85 -3.68 -14.53
N PHE A 155 -14.72 -3.83 -13.87
CA PHE A 155 -13.90 -2.74 -13.37
C PHE A 155 -12.53 -2.79 -14.06
N LEU A 156 -12.08 -1.66 -14.59
CA LEU A 156 -10.78 -1.52 -15.24
C LEU A 156 -10.03 -0.38 -14.55
N ASP A 157 -9.11 -0.72 -13.64
CA ASP A 157 -8.32 0.26 -12.91
C ASP A 157 -6.92 0.37 -13.50
N TYR A 158 -6.48 1.60 -13.80
CA TYR A 158 -5.17 1.92 -14.34
C TYR A 158 -4.45 2.93 -13.46
N TYR A 159 -3.45 2.45 -12.74
CA TYR A 159 -2.60 3.25 -11.87
C TYR A 159 -1.28 3.61 -12.55
N LYS A 160 -0.88 4.86 -12.38
CA LYS A 160 0.43 5.40 -12.76
C LYS A 160 1.05 6.06 -11.52
N GLY A 161 2.18 5.52 -11.07
CA GLY A 161 3.06 6.18 -10.11
C GLY A 161 4.26 6.75 -10.85
N ASP A 162 4.40 8.08 -10.87
CA ASP A 162 5.50 8.80 -11.52
C ASP A 162 6.28 9.65 -10.51
N THR A 163 6.29 9.18 -9.26
CA THR A 163 7.04 9.82 -8.18
C THR A 163 8.53 9.56 -8.38
N SER A 164 9.35 10.58 -8.19
CA SER A 164 10.80 10.50 -8.28
C SER A 164 11.43 11.14 -7.06
N TRP A 165 12.63 10.70 -6.74
CA TRP A 165 13.41 11.17 -5.61
C TRP A 165 14.73 11.77 -6.09
N SER A 166 15.08 12.91 -5.54
CA SER A 166 16.38 13.54 -5.74
C SER A 166 16.91 14.06 -4.42
N LEU A 167 18.23 14.07 -4.27
CA LEU A 167 18.89 14.68 -3.12
C LEU A 167 18.43 16.14 -2.93
N ALA A 168 17.94 16.45 -1.73
CA ALA A 168 17.59 17.80 -1.33
C ALA A 168 18.72 18.41 -0.48
N PRO A 169 18.97 19.72 -0.60
CA PRO A 169 19.99 20.39 0.20
C PRO A 169 19.70 20.34 1.70
N PHE A 170 20.64 19.83 2.49
CA PHE A 170 20.64 19.90 3.96
C PHE A 170 22.04 19.63 4.56
N ALA A 171 22.48 20.52 5.46
CA ALA A 171 23.81 20.42 6.09
C ALA A 171 24.96 20.34 5.06
N GLN A 172 24.92 21.21 4.07
CA GLN A 172 25.94 21.32 3.02
C GLN A 172 27.28 21.79 3.57
N ALA A 173 28.36 21.17 3.11
CA ALA A 173 29.73 21.61 3.36
C ALA A 173 30.54 21.62 2.05
N LEU A 174 31.47 22.57 1.92
CA LEU A 174 32.47 22.58 0.84
C LEU A 174 33.48 21.46 1.09
N LEU A 175 33.83 20.71 0.06
CA LEU A 175 34.82 19.65 0.19
C LEU A 175 36.24 20.21 -0.06
N PRO A 176 37.20 20.08 0.89
CA PRO A 176 38.54 20.63 0.71
C PRO A 176 39.22 20.08 -0.54
N GLY A 177 39.72 20.96 -1.42
CA GLY A 177 40.50 20.55 -2.60
C GLY A 177 39.70 19.89 -3.72
N ALA A 178 38.36 19.94 -3.67
CA ALA A 178 37.49 19.48 -4.75
C ALA A 178 36.42 20.54 -5.08
N PRO A 179 35.99 20.63 -6.36
CA PRO A 179 34.88 21.49 -6.71
C PRO A 179 33.55 20.87 -6.23
N GLY A 180 32.78 21.64 -5.47
CA GLY A 180 31.40 21.30 -5.09
C GLY A 180 31.15 21.19 -3.59
N THR A 181 29.90 20.84 -3.27
CA THR A 181 29.42 20.62 -1.90
C THR A 181 29.09 19.15 -1.68
N VAL A 182 29.13 18.74 -0.42
CA VAL A 182 28.64 17.44 0.05
C VAL A 182 27.51 17.66 1.05
N GLU A 183 26.45 16.85 0.95
CA GLU A 183 25.37 16.81 1.92
C GLU A 183 25.73 15.83 3.04
N LEU A 184 25.69 16.29 4.29
CA LEU A 184 26.09 15.49 5.46
C LEU A 184 24.91 14.72 6.08
N GLY A 185 23.69 14.96 5.60
CA GLY A 185 22.47 14.29 6.02
C GLY A 185 21.78 14.94 7.22
N LEU A 186 20.56 14.47 7.50
CA LEU A 186 19.63 14.98 8.49
C LEU A 186 20.12 14.85 9.94
N PRO A 187 20.76 13.73 10.37
CA PRO A 187 21.25 13.61 11.73
C PRO A 187 22.64 14.25 11.85
N PHE A 188 22.69 15.36 12.56
CA PHE A 188 23.88 16.17 12.78
C PHE A 188 24.13 16.32 14.30
N ALA A 189 24.65 15.26 14.90
CA ALA A 189 25.00 15.19 16.32
C ALA A 189 26.49 14.90 16.48
N THR A 190 27.31 15.95 16.38
CA THR A 190 28.79 15.80 16.40
C THR A 190 29.33 15.19 17.70
N GLY A 191 28.65 15.39 18.85
CA GLY A 191 28.97 14.70 20.10
C GLY A 191 28.77 13.18 20.04
N ASN A 192 27.83 12.71 19.22
CA ASN A 192 27.58 11.29 18.94
C ASN A 192 28.32 10.79 17.68
N LYS A 193 29.20 11.61 17.09
CA LYS A 193 29.95 11.31 15.88
C LYS A 193 29.04 11.00 14.67
N THR A 194 27.90 11.68 14.57
CA THR A 194 27.01 11.62 13.39
C THR A 194 27.02 12.96 12.64
N PRO A 195 27.29 12.96 11.32
CA PRO A 195 27.55 11.79 10.45
C PRO A 195 28.94 11.15 10.62
N CYS A 196 29.84 11.80 11.38
CA CYS A 196 31.21 11.34 11.65
C CYS A 196 31.82 12.11 12.83
N ALA A 197 33.04 11.74 13.24
CA ALA A 197 33.79 12.45 14.28
C ALA A 197 34.50 13.70 13.75
N ILE A 198 34.65 14.71 14.62
CA ILE A 198 35.55 15.85 14.41
C ILE A 198 36.97 15.38 14.72
N ASN A 199 37.90 15.56 13.78
CA ASN A 199 39.30 15.17 13.97
C ASN A 199 40.13 16.38 14.45
N THR A 200 40.97 16.17 15.47
CA THR A 200 41.94 17.19 15.91
C THR A 200 42.91 17.54 14.77
N PRO A 201 43.28 18.81 14.57
CA PRO A 201 43.07 19.96 15.47
C PRO A 201 41.75 20.73 15.24
N ALA A 202 40.86 20.27 14.36
CA ALA A 202 39.60 20.96 14.11
C ALA A 202 38.68 20.91 15.35
N THR A 203 37.92 21.97 15.57
CA THR A 203 36.94 22.12 16.66
C THR A 203 35.49 22.05 16.19
N SER A 204 35.29 21.97 14.87
CA SER A 204 33.99 21.90 14.20
C SER A 204 34.08 20.95 13.00
N LEU A 205 32.98 20.29 12.67
CA LEU A 205 32.90 19.44 11.48
C LEU A 205 32.87 20.27 10.18
N ILE A 206 32.30 21.47 10.25
CA ILE A 206 32.33 22.48 9.19
C ILE A 206 33.01 23.72 9.75
N ASP A 207 34.11 24.15 9.15
CA ASP A 207 34.85 25.32 9.63
C ASP A 207 34.13 26.65 9.30
N SER A 208 34.72 27.77 9.73
CA SER A 208 34.16 29.11 9.51
C SER A 208 34.08 29.53 8.03
N THR A 209 34.76 28.80 7.13
CA THR A 209 34.69 29.03 5.68
C THR A 209 33.58 28.21 5.02
N GLY A 210 32.89 27.36 5.80
CA GLY A 210 31.90 26.41 5.27
C GLY A 210 32.54 25.11 4.76
N THR A 211 33.81 24.85 5.06
CA THR A 211 34.57 23.70 4.55
C THR A 211 34.53 22.52 5.52
N LEU A 212 34.33 21.32 4.99
CA LEU A 212 34.33 20.06 5.74
C LEU A 212 35.73 19.75 6.27
N THR A 213 35.86 19.61 7.59
CA THR A 213 37.18 19.37 8.23
C THR A 213 37.59 17.90 8.25
N ASN A 214 36.64 16.97 8.07
CA ASN A 214 36.91 15.54 7.99
C ASN A 214 36.36 14.96 6.67
N PRO A 215 37.18 14.81 5.62
CA PRO A 215 36.71 14.26 4.34
C PRO A 215 36.38 12.76 4.38
N ALA A 216 36.61 12.06 5.50
CA ALA A 216 36.17 10.67 5.63
C ALA A 216 34.68 10.52 5.92
N CYS A 217 33.94 11.59 6.20
CA CYS A 217 32.55 11.52 6.69
C CYS A 217 31.58 10.83 5.74
N ASN A 218 30.52 10.25 6.31
CA ASN A 218 29.37 9.86 5.50
C ASN A 218 28.78 11.12 4.85
N GLY A 219 28.37 11.00 3.59
CA GLY A 219 27.77 12.12 2.88
C GLY A 219 27.38 11.78 1.46
N TYR A 220 26.67 12.70 0.82
CA TYR A 220 26.10 12.53 -0.50
C TYR A 220 26.55 13.65 -1.42
N PHE A 221 26.98 13.29 -2.62
CA PHE A 221 27.14 14.22 -3.75
C PHE A 221 25.89 14.27 -4.61
N ASN A 222 25.23 13.12 -4.77
CA ASN A 222 24.02 13.00 -5.55
C ASN A 222 23.25 11.74 -5.11
N TYR A 223 21.94 11.83 -5.15
CA TYR A 223 21.06 10.68 -5.01
C TYR A 223 19.88 10.87 -5.96
N LYS A 224 19.56 9.83 -6.72
CA LYS A 224 18.38 9.81 -7.60
C LYS A 224 17.73 8.45 -7.55
N ARG A 225 16.41 8.42 -7.36
CA ARG A 225 15.61 7.21 -7.55
C ARG A 225 14.41 7.50 -8.43
N SER A 226 14.11 6.60 -9.36
CA SER A 226 12.96 6.70 -10.24
C SER A 226 12.29 5.34 -10.36
N ASP A 227 11.11 5.22 -9.77
CA ASP A 227 10.33 3.98 -9.78
C ASP A 227 9.01 4.29 -10.47
N ARG A 228 8.98 4.10 -11.78
CA ARG A 228 7.76 4.32 -12.56
C ARG A 228 6.91 3.07 -12.45
N ILE A 229 5.85 3.14 -11.68
CA ILE A 229 4.94 2.02 -11.47
C ILE A 229 3.77 2.16 -12.42
N ARG A 230 3.44 1.09 -13.13
CA ARG A 230 2.23 0.97 -13.93
C ARG A 230 1.49 -0.26 -13.46
N THR A 231 0.21 -0.09 -13.12
CA THR A 231 -0.63 -1.22 -12.71
C THR A 231 -1.94 -1.18 -13.46
N SER A 232 -2.34 -2.32 -14.02
CA SER A 232 -3.65 -2.52 -14.63
C SER A 232 -4.38 -3.63 -13.88
N SER A 233 -5.57 -3.34 -13.34
CA SER A 233 -6.35 -4.30 -12.54
C SER A 233 -7.75 -4.49 -13.13
N PRO A 234 -7.88 -5.25 -14.24
CA PRO A 234 -9.18 -5.71 -14.71
C PRO A 234 -9.81 -6.65 -13.68
N THR A 235 -11.06 -6.39 -13.34
CA THR A 235 -11.88 -7.20 -12.43
C THR A 235 -13.25 -7.42 -13.03
N GLU A 236 -13.70 -8.66 -13.02
CA GLU A 236 -15.02 -9.08 -13.47
C GLU A 236 -15.79 -9.63 -12.28
N ARG A 237 -17.06 -9.26 -12.17
CA ARG A 237 -17.95 -9.74 -11.11
C ARG A 237 -19.28 -10.15 -11.69
N LEU A 238 -19.71 -11.34 -11.33
CA LEU A 238 -21.08 -11.82 -11.54
C LEU A 238 -21.75 -11.96 -10.18
N SER A 239 -22.96 -11.42 -10.03
CA SER A 239 -23.77 -11.62 -8.82
C SER A 239 -25.21 -11.94 -9.13
N LEU A 240 -25.82 -12.73 -8.26
CA LEU A 240 -27.22 -13.14 -8.28
C LEU A 240 -27.82 -12.85 -6.91
N HIS A 241 -29.00 -12.23 -6.91
CA HIS A 241 -29.84 -12.15 -5.73
C HIS A 241 -31.26 -12.57 -6.11
N SER A 242 -31.81 -13.56 -5.40
CA SER A 242 -33.16 -14.06 -5.65
C SER A 242 -33.89 -14.32 -4.33
N SER A 243 -35.06 -13.70 -4.20
CA SER A 243 -36.07 -14.02 -3.17
C SER A 243 -37.43 -14.32 -3.82
N TYR A 244 -37.37 -14.93 -5.01
CA TYR A 244 -38.55 -15.30 -5.80
C TYR A 244 -39.41 -16.35 -5.07
N PHE A 245 -38.76 -17.34 -4.43
CA PHE A 245 -39.45 -18.34 -3.64
C PHE A 245 -39.65 -17.85 -2.21
N GLN A 246 -40.87 -17.93 -1.69
CA GLN A 246 -41.19 -17.46 -0.34
C GLN A 246 -40.40 -18.16 0.78
N ARG A 247 -39.92 -19.38 0.54
CA ARG A 247 -39.15 -20.17 1.50
C ARG A 247 -37.64 -20.15 1.28
N PHE A 248 -37.15 -19.56 0.19
CA PHE A 248 -35.74 -19.56 -0.14
C PHE A 248 -35.27 -18.18 -0.59
N GLU A 249 -34.22 -17.71 0.06
CA GLU A 249 -33.45 -16.57 -0.38
C GLU A 249 -32.05 -17.06 -0.77
N VAL A 250 -31.62 -16.67 -1.97
CA VAL A 250 -30.32 -17.05 -2.53
C VAL A 250 -29.57 -15.78 -2.88
N SER A 251 -28.32 -15.70 -2.42
CA SER A 251 -27.39 -14.66 -2.84
C SER A 251 -26.07 -15.32 -3.21
N ALA A 252 -25.57 -15.01 -4.40
CA ALA A 252 -24.29 -15.50 -4.89
C ALA A 252 -23.52 -14.37 -5.55
N SER A 253 -22.21 -14.34 -5.37
CA SER A 253 -21.31 -13.47 -6.11
C SER A 253 -19.98 -14.15 -6.36
N TYR A 254 -19.40 -13.90 -7.52
CA TYR A 254 -18.07 -14.36 -7.90
C TYR A 254 -17.34 -13.21 -8.57
N ALA A 255 -16.12 -12.94 -8.14
CA ALA A 255 -15.25 -11.94 -8.71
C ALA A 255 -13.90 -12.55 -9.07
N TYR A 256 -13.44 -12.28 -10.28
CA TYR A 256 -12.12 -12.62 -10.79
C TYR A 256 -11.37 -11.34 -11.11
N SER A 257 -10.11 -11.25 -10.67
CA SER A 257 -9.23 -10.11 -10.97
C SER A 257 -7.85 -10.60 -11.36
N SER A 258 -7.26 -9.99 -12.38
CA SER A 258 -5.90 -10.25 -12.82
C SER A 258 -5.16 -8.92 -12.92
N ALA A 259 -4.51 -8.52 -11.84
CA ALA A 259 -3.82 -7.25 -11.76
C ALA A 259 -2.34 -7.40 -12.14
N ASP A 260 -1.90 -6.73 -13.19
CA ASP A 260 -0.51 -6.73 -13.63
C ASP A 260 0.17 -5.43 -13.22
N MET A 261 1.40 -5.54 -12.71
CA MET A 261 2.26 -4.44 -12.34
C MET A 261 3.60 -4.58 -13.05
N ASN A 262 4.06 -3.48 -13.65
CA ASN A 262 5.43 -3.37 -14.13
C ASN A 262 6.08 -2.10 -13.58
N THR A 263 7.39 -2.18 -13.42
CA THR A 263 8.22 -1.03 -13.06
C THR A 263 9.61 -1.17 -13.64
N LEU A 264 10.21 -0.03 -13.97
CA LEU A 264 11.64 0.06 -14.22
C LEU A 264 12.25 0.81 -13.03
N PHE A 265 12.86 0.05 -12.15
CA PHE A 265 13.54 0.57 -10.97
C PHE A 265 14.92 1.09 -11.40
N ASN A 266 15.28 2.29 -10.94
CA ASN A 266 16.62 2.84 -11.13
C ASN A 266 16.96 3.78 -9.97
N GLU A 267 18.02 3.43 -9.25
CA GLU A 267 18.54 4.14 -8.09
C GLU A 267 20.04 4.38 -8.29
N LEU A 268 20.47 5.59 -7.97
CA LEU A 268 21.86 6.02 -7.96
C LEU A 268 22.14 6.66 -6.61
N PHE A 269 23.11 6.11 -5.90
CA PHE A 269 23.79 6.75 -4.78
C PHE A 269 25.19 7.17 -5.24
N ASN A 270 25.57 8.42 -5.02
CA ASN A 270 26.95 8.90 -5.16
C ASN A 270 27.31 9.71 -3.92
N GLY A 271 28.31 9.26 -3.17
CA GLY A 271 28.59 9.77 -1.84
C GLY A 271 29.65 8.92 -1.15
N LEU A 272 29.70 8.90 0.16
CA LEU A 272 30.51 7.95 0.90
C LEU A 272 29.67 7.31 1.99
N SER A 273 29.58 5.98 1.96
CA SER A 273 29.17 5.20 3.12
C SER A 273 30.41 4.60 3.76
N GLN A 274 30.79 5.14 4.92
CA GLN A 274 32.01 4.77 5.64
C GLN A 274 32.04 3.29 6.02
N ARG A 275 30.90 2.73 6.38
CA ARG A 275 30.81 1.36 6.89
C ARG A 275 31.08 0.32 5.80
N SER A 276 30.57 0.55 4.59
CA SER A 276 30.76 -0.33 3.43
C SER A 276 31.89 0.11 2.51
N ARG A 277 32.51 1.28 2.76
CA ARG A 277 33.51 1.91 1.88
C ARG A 277 32.96 2.19 0.47
N LEU A 278 31.63 2.32 0.36
CA LEU A 278 30.93 2.53 -0.90
C LEU A 278 31.02 3.99 -1.31
N ARG A 279 31.52 4.27 -2.51
CA ARG A 279 31.59 5.62 -3.09
C ARG A 279 30.45 5.91 -4.07
N GLN A 280 29.97 4.88 -4.74
CA GLN A 280 28.83 4.99 -5.64
C GLN A 280 28.17 3.62 -5.73
N GLU A 281 26.86 3.61 -5.84
CA GLU A 281 26.07 2.42 -6.17
C GLU A 281 25.05 2.82 -7.21
N THR A 282 24.90 1.97 -8.22
CA THR A 282 23.75 2.01 -9.13
C THR A 282 23.00 0.71 -9.01
N PHE A 283 21.70 0.80 -8.77
CA PHE A 283 20.81 -0.35 -8.70
C PHE A 283 19.66 -0.16 -9.67
N ALA A 284 19.57 -1.02 -10.68
CA ALA A 284 18.56 -0.88 -11.71
C ALA A 284 18.05 -2.24 -12.18
N GLY A 285 16.79 -2.28 -12.58
CA GLY A 285 16.19 -3.51 -13.08
C GLY A 285 14.70 -3.39 -13.39
N PRO A 286 14.18 -4.13 -14.38
CA PRO A 286 12.75 -4.31 -14.53
C PRO A 286 12.19 -5.22 -13.42
N GLY A 287 11.09 -4.77 -12.83
CA GLY A 287 10.26 -5.56 -11.92
C GLY A 287 8.89 -5.77 -12.51
N ASN A 288 8.38 -7.00 -12.43
CA ASN A 288 7.02 -7.35 -12.83
C ASN A 288 6.37 -8.19 -11.74
N ALA A 289 5.10 -7.93 -11.46
CA ALA A 289 4.29 -8.74 -10.56
C ALA A 289 2.89 -8.89 -11.13
N THR A 290 2.29 -10.06 -11.00
CA THR A 290 0.89 -10.27 -11.36
C THR A 290 0.16 -10.76 -10.12
N ARG A 291 -0.99 -10.18 -9.81
CA ARG A 291 -1.86 -10.57 -8.71
C ARG A 291 -3.17 -11.08 -9.27
N ILE A 292 -3.36 -12.38 -9.15
CA ILE A 292 -4.59 -13.03 -9.59
C ILE A 292 -5.40 -13.33 -8.35
N SER A 293 -6.64 -12.85 -8.30
CA SER A 293 -7.53 -12.96 -7.14
C SER A 293 -8.88 -13.51 -7.56
N ASN A 294 -9.40 -14.44 -6.76
CA ASN A 294 -10.71 -15.04 -6.89
C ASN A 294 -11.43 -14.84 -5.56
N VAL A 295 -12.62 -14.27 -5.63
CA VAL A 295 -13.48 -14.07 -4.46
C VAL A 295 -14.84 -14.65 -4.80
N ALA A 296 -15.36 -15.55 -3.98
CA ALA A 296 -16.71 -16.07 -4.15
C ALA A 296 -17.44 -16.01 -2.82
N ASP A 297 -18.69 -15.56 -2.85
CA ASP A 297 -19.60 -15.60 -1.72
C ASP A 297 -20.89 -16.26 -2.19
N PHE A 298 -21.34 -17.27 -1.46
CA PHE A 298 -22.59 -17.97 -1.71
C PHE A 298 -23.34 -18.11 -0.40
N SER A 299 -24.61 -17.72 -0.40
CA SER A 299 -25.46 -17.76 0.78
C SER A 299 -26.85 -18.23 0.39
N VAL A 300 -27.39 -19.17 1.16
CA VAL A 300 -28.76 -19.65 1.01
C VAL A 300 -29.43 -19.60 2.38
N THR A 301 -30.56 -18.92 2.44
CA THR A 301 -31.44 -18.91 3.60
C THR A 301 -32.70 -19.69 3.25
N SER A 302 -32.97 -20.76 4.00
CA SER A 302 -34.21 -21.52 3.92
C SER A 302 -35.10 -21.19 5.13
N HIS A 303 -36.31 -20.71 4.87
CA HIS A 303 -37.33 -20.51 5.88
C HIS A 303 -38.09 -21.82 6.12
N LEU A 304 -37.70 -22.55 7.17
CA LEU A 304 -38.30 -23.82 7.55
C LEU A 304 -39.70 -23.61 8.16
N THR A 305 -39.82 -22.59 9.02
CA THR A 305 -41.08 -22.12 9.61
C THR A 305 -41.08 -20.59 9.69
N GLU A 306 -42.14 -19.97 10.23
CA GLU A 306 -42.19 -18.52 10.46
C GLU A 306 -41.12 -18.02 11.45
N HIS A 307 -40.67 -18.91 12.35
CA HIS A 307 -39.71 -18.59 13.39
C HIS A 307 -38.33 -19.22 13.17
N LEU A 308 -38.24 -20.28 12.37
CA LEU A 308 -37.02 -21.06 12.18
C LEU A 308 -36.49 -20.91 10.75
N ARG A 309 -35.21 -20.51 10.64
CA ARG A 309 -34.50 -20.43 9.36
C ARG A 309 -33.15 -21.15 9.46
N LEU A 310 -32.77 -21.80 8.37
CA LEU A 310 -31.46 -22.39 8.17
C LEU A 310 -30.69 -21.47 7.21
N VAL A 311 -29.50 -21.03 7.61
CA VAL A 311 -28.63 -20.18 6.80
C VAL A 311 -27.34 -20.95 6.53
N ASP A 312 -27.02 -21.17 5.27
CA ASP A 312 -25.72 -21.68 4.84
C ASP A 312 -24.97 -20.57 4.12
N THR A 313 -23.70 -20.36 4.48
CA THR A 313 -22.82 -19.36 3.88
C THR A 313 -21.48 -20.00 3.55
N PHE A 314 -21.14 -19.99 2.27
CA PHE A 314 -19.84 -20.39 1.74
C PHE A 314 -19.07 -19.16 1.25
N ARG A 315 -17.78 -19.09 1.60
CA ARG A 315 -16.86 -18.05 1.16
C ARG A 315 -15.58 -18.66 0.62
N LEU A 316 -15.10 -18.13 -0.49
CA LEU A 316 -13.81 -18.43 -1.09
C LEU A 316 -13.03 -17.13 -1.24
N TRP A 317 -11.80 -17.13 -0.76
CA TRP A 317 -10.84 -16.07 -1.04
C TRP A 317 -9.51 -16.71 -1.42
N ALA A 318 -9.12 -16.57 -2.68
CA ALA A 318 -7.87 -17.14 -3.16
C ALA A 318 -7.12 -16.13 -4.01
N TYR A 319 -5.84 -15.92 -3.70
CA TYR A 319 -4.97 -15.10 -4.53
C TYR A 319 -3.59 -15.73 -4.70
N ARG A 320 -2.92 -15.32 -5.77
CA ARG A 320 -1.53 -15.62 -6.06
C ARG A 320 -0.83 -14.36 -6.54
N THR A 321 0.40 -14.15 -6.10
CA THR A 321 1.22 -13.00 -6.49
C THR A 321 2.59 -13.41 -7.01
N PRO A 322 2.69 -14.09 -8.17
CA PRO A 322 3.99 -14.30 -8.79
C PRO A 322 4.63 -12.96 -9.14
N GLU A 323 5.89 -12.82 -8.75
CA GLU A 323 6.71 -11.64 -8.95
C GLU A 323 8.08 -12.03 -9.50
N SER A 324 8.66 -11.12 -10.26
CA SER A 324 9.99 -11.25 -10.82
C SER A 324 10.70 -9.91 -10.77
N PHE A 325 11.97 -9.92 -10.39
CA PHE A 325 12.82 -8.75 -10.42
C PHE A 325 14.19 -9.15 -10.96
N ASN A 326 14.50 -8.64 -12.15
CA ASN A 326 15.79 -8.85 -12.79
C ASN A 326 16.61 -7.58 -12.60
N SER A 327 17.62 -7.63 -11.74
CA SER A 327 18.35 -6.45 -11.30
C SER A 327 19.85 -6.59 -11.53
N ALA A 328 20.48 -5.44 -11.75
CA ALA A 328 21.92 -5.28 -11.79
C ALA A 328 22.31 -4.20 -10.77
N THR A 329 23.16 -4.58 -9.82
CA THR A 329 23.83 -3.67 -8.90
C THR A 329 25.26 -3.47 -9.38
N THR A 330 25.70 -2.21 -9.45
CA THR A 330 27.11 -1.88 -9.68
C THR A 330 27.63 -1.05 -8.53
N ASP A 331 28.63 -1.58 -7.83
CA ASP A 331 29.20 -0.97 -6.63
C ASP A 331 30.63 -0.48 -6.91
N TRP A 332 30.90 0.78 -6.56
CA TRP A 332 32.25 1.34 -6.52
C TRP A 332 32.72 1.39 -5.07
N THR A 333 33.26 0.26 -4.60
CA THR A 333 33.77 0.13 -3.23
C THR A 333 35.27 0.41 -3.18
N VAL A 334 35.70 1.32 -2.30
CA VAL A 334 37.12 1.64 -2.12
C VAL A 334 37.84 0.39 -1.56
N PRO A 335 38.92 -0.10 -2.20
CA PRO A 335 39.63 -1.29 -1.75
C PRO A 335 40.13 -1.18 -0.30
N GLY A 336 40.06 -2.28 0.48
CA GLY A 336 40.53 -2.35 1.86
C GLY A 336 39.55 -3.07 2.80
N SER A 337 39.89 -3.15 4.09
CA SER A 337 39.08 -3.79 5.13
C SER A 337 38.66 -2.80 6.22
N GLY A 338 37.52 -3.05 6.87
CA GLY A 338 37.00 -2.21 7.95
C GLY A 338 36.40 -0.88 7.49
N SER A 339 36.05 -0.02 8.44
CA SER A 339 35.47 1.29 8.13
C SER A 339 36.42 2.18 7.32
N CYS A 340 35.86 3.01 6.46
CA CYS A 340 36.56 4.01 5.68
C CYS A 340 37.35 4.96 6.61
N ALA A 341 38.66 5.13 6.34
CA ALA A 341 39.55 5.98 7.10
C ALA A 341 40.60 6.65 6.20
N LEU A 342 40.99 7.86 6.57
CA LEU A 342 42.05 8.61 5.90
C LEU A 342 43.42 7.91 6.03
N PRO A 343 44.34 8.09 5.06
CA PRO A 343 44.13 8.77 3.76
C PRO A 343 43.50 7.85 2.69
N SER A 344 43.38 6.55 2.98
CA SER A 344 43.05 5.50 2.00
C SER A 344 41.62 5.57 1.44
N CYS A 345 40.69 6.13 2.20
CA CYS A 345 39.28 6.18 1.85
C CYS A 345 38.66 7.48 2.38
N SER A 346 38.02 8.23 1.49
CA SER A 346 37.40 9.52 1.77
C SER A 346 36.44 9.93 0.64
N LEU A 347 35.66 10.98 0.87
CA LEU A 347 34.84 11.65 -0.14
C LEU A 347 35.68 12.12 -1.35
N LEU A 348 36.96 12.43 -1.13
CA LEU A 348 37.93 12.82 -2.15
C LEU A 348 38.50 11.65 -2.96
N THR A 349 38.21 10.40 -2.58
CA THR A 349 38.70 9.24 -3.33
C THR A 349 38.05 9.25 -4.72
N PRO A 350 38.84 9.32 -5.81
CA PRO A 350 38.32 9.46 -7.16
C PRO A 350 37.67 8.16 -7.63
N ILE A 351 36.43 8.24 -8.11
CA ILE A 351 35.68 7.08 -8.64
C ILE A 351 36.37 6.46 -9.85
N SER A 352 37.07 7.25 -10.67
CA SER A 352 37.84 6.77 -11.83
C SER A 352 38.97 5.81 -11.45
N GLY A 353 39.44 5.82 -10.20
CA GLY A 353 40.45 4.90 -9.68
C GLY A 353 39.87 3.65 -9.00
N ILE A 354 38.55 3.51 -8.93
CA ILE A 354 37.86 2.39 -8.27
C ILE A 354 37.29 1.46 -9.33
N THR A 355 37.68 0.18 -9.27
CA THR A 355 37.10 -0.84 -10.15
C THR A 355 35.67 -1.18 -9.70
N PRO A 356 34.64 -0.99 -10.54
CA PRO A 356 33.28 -1.37 -10.19
C PRO A 356 33.13 -2.89 -10.09
N THR A 357 32.30 -3.34 -9.16
CA THR A 357 31.83 -4.73 -9.10
C THR A 357 30.38 -4.78 -9.54
N VAL A 358 30.07 -5.62 -10.53
CA VAL A 358 28.70 -5.82 -11.03
C VAL A 358 28.15 -7.14 -10.50
N THR A 359 26.99 -7.08 -9.85
CA THR A 359 26.24 -8.24 -9.39
C THR A 359 24.88 -8.24 -10.09
N ASN A 360 24.56 -9.32 -10.79
CA ASN A 360 23.23 -9.52 -11.37
C ASN A 360 22.44 -10.49 -10.49
N ALA A 361 21.17 -10.18 -10.26
CA ALA A 361 20.26 -11.03 -9.50
C ALA A 361 18.92 -11.16 -10.23
N LEU A 362 18.41 -12.38 -10.28
CA LEU A 362 17.06 -12.69 -10.73
C LEU A 362 16.30 -13.26 -9.53
N ASP A 363 15.41 -12.45 -8.95
CA ASP A 363 14.51 -12.89 -7.90
C ASP A 363 13.17 -13.27 -8.55
N GLN A 364 12.73 -14.52 -8.38
CA GLN A 364 11.41 -14.97 -8.79
C GLN A 364 10.70 -15.60 -7.59
N ARG A 365 9.63 -14.98 -7.13
CA ARG A 365 8.95 -15.35 -5.89
C ARG A 365 7.45 -15.36 -6.10
N SER A 366 6.71 -16.01 -5.20
CA SER A 366 5.26 -15.92 -5.20
C SER A 366 4.72 -16.13 -3.80
N PHE A 367 3.72 -15.33 -3.43
CA PHE A 367 2.95 -15.56 -2.22
C PHE A 367 1.50 -15.88 -2.61
N ASN A 368 1.08 -17.09 -2.30
CA ASN A 368 -0.24 -17.58 -2.64
C ASN A 368 -0.98 -17.94 -1.37
N GLN A 369 -2.27 -17.62 -1.35
CA GLN A 369 -3.15 -18.00 -0.28
C GLN A 369 -4.48 -18.45 -0.86
N SER A 370 -5.03 -19.53 -0.31
CA SER A 370 -6.42 -19.92 -0.51
C SER A 370 -7.10 -20.02 0.84
N TRP A 371 -8.33 -19.56 0.93
CA TRP A 371 -9.16 -19.66 2.11
C TRP A 371 -10.58 -20.01 1.68
N LYS A 372 -11.07 -21.15 2.16
CA LYS A 372 -12.43 -21.62 1.96
C LYS A 372 -13.08 -21.68 3.32
N ARG A 373 -14.32 -21.21 3.43
CA ARG A 373 -15.05 -21.23 4.69
C ARG A 373 -16.50 -21.54 4.44
N ASN A 374 -17.02 -22.52 5.15
CA ASN A 374 -18.44 -22.86 5.16
C ASN A 374 -18.99 -22.65 6.57
N GLN A 375 -20.15 -22.02 6.68
CA GLN A 375 -20.83 -21.75 7.93
C GLN A 375 -22.30 -22.10 7.79
N VAL A 376 -22.78 -22.96 8.67
CA VAL A 376 -24.18 -23.36 8.75
C VAL A 376 -24.73 -22.88 10.08
N ASP A 377 -25.77 -22.03 10.03
CA ASP A 377 -26.45 -21.49 11.20
C ASP A 377 -27.93 -21.91 11.19
N LEU A 378 -28.40 -22.44 12.31
CA LEU A 378 -29.81 -22.58 12.62
C LEU A 378 -30.24 -21.39 13.47
N VAL A 379 -31.18 -20.60 12.97
CA VAL A 379 -31.65 -19.38 13.62
C VAL A 379 -33.12 -19.49 13.95
N TRP A 380 -33.46 -19.21 15.20
CA TRP A 380 -34.83 -19.08 15.69
C TRP A 380 -35.08 -17.65 16.15
N ASP A 381 -36.15 -16.99 15.68
CA ASP A 381 -36.53 -15.65 16.14
C ASP A 381 -38.03 -15.57 16.41
N SER A 382 -38.38 -14.91 17.52
CA SER A 382 -39.73 -14.61 17.95
C SER A 382 -39.86 -13.11 18.24
N LYS A 383 -41.06 -12.67 18.66
CA LYS A 383 -41.30 -11.26 18.96
C LYS A 383 -40.35 -10.68 20.02
N HIS A 384 -40.02 -11.47 21.05
CA HIS A 384 -39.26 -11.01 22.21
C HIS A 384 -37.90 -11.70 22.39
N PHE A 385 -37.69 -12.86 21.79
CA PHE A 385 -36.47 -13.65 21.96
C PHE A 385 -36.06 -14.31 20.66
N GLY A 386 -34.77 -14.47 20.46
CA GLY A 386 -34.24 -15.31 19.41
C GLY A 386 -32.87 -15.84 19.76
N GLY A 387 -32.41 -16.80 18.97
CA GLY A 387 -31.09 -17.37 19.12
C GLY A 387 -30.59 -17.95 17.81
N ARG A 388 -29.28 -18.16 17.76
CA ARG A 388 -28.60 -18.88 16.70
C ARG A 388 -27.68 -19.92 17.31
N ILE A 389 -27.63 -21.08 16.67
CA ILE A 389 -26.56 -22.05 16.87
C ILE A 389 -25.99 -22.37 15.50
N GLY A 390 -24.67 -22.40 15.41
CA GLY A 390 -24.00 -22.60 14.14
C GLY A 390 -22.67 -23.30 14.29
N PHE A 391 -22.21 -23.82 13.17
CA PHE A 391 -20.89 -24.40 13.05
C PHE A 391 -20.23 -23.88 11.78
N ARG A 392 -18.93 -23.64 11.89
CA ARG A 392 -18.15 -23.06 10.82
C ARG A 392 -16.82 -23.76 10.69
N TYR A 393 -16.56 -24.19 9.46
CA TYR A 393 -15.33 -24.84 9.06
C TYR A 393 -14.55 -23.92 8.11
N GLY A 394 -13.26 -23.75 8.38
CA GLY A 394 -12.33 -23.03 7.52
C GLY A 394 -11.19 -23.94 7.06
N ASP A 395 -10.81 -23.82 5.79
CA ASP A 395 -9.63 -24.43 5.18
C ASP A 395 -8.78 -23.29 4.61
N ARG A 396 -7.60 -23.07 5.19
CA ARG A 396 -6.68 -22.01 4.78
C ARG A 396 -5.34 -22.61 4.40
N VAL A 397 -4.90 -22.33 3.18
CA VAL A 397 -3.62 -22.82 2.66
C VAL A 397 -2.77 -21.64 2.24
N PHE A 398 -1.51 -21.63 2.66
CA PHE A 398 -0.48 -20.72 2.21
C PHE A 398 0.57 -21.48 1.43
N HIS A 399 1.03 -20.89 0.33
CA HIS A 399 2.21 -21.32 -0.40
C HIS A 399 3.12 -20.11 -0.58
N GLN A 400 4.33 -20.20 -0.05
CA GLN A 400 5.38 -19.22 -0.26
C GLN A 400 6.46 -19.86 -1.13
N VAL A 401 6.54 -19.42 -2.38
CA VAL A 401 7.55 -19.85 -3.33
C VAL A 401 8.71 -18.86 -3.25
N LEU A 402 9.85 -19.34 -2.78
CA LEU A 402 11.08 -18.55 -2.61
C LEU A 402 11.92 -18.55 -3.88
N ASP A 403 11.90 -19.65 -4.62
CA ASP A 403 12.58 -19.79 -5.91
C ASP A 403 11.88 -20.85 -6.77
N PHE A 404 11.43 -20.43 -7.96
CA PHE A 404 10.79 -21.32 -8.92
C PHE A 404 11.77 -22.28 -9.60
N ALA A 405 13.06 -21.95 -9.67
CA ALA A 405 14.07 -22.77 -10.34
C ALA A 405 14.48 -23.97 -9.47
N THR A 406 14.60 -23.79 -8.16
CA THR A 406 14.93 -24.86 -7.22
C THR A 406 13.70 -25.59 -6.68
N GLY A 407 12.50 -25.03 -6.87
CA GLY A 407 11.26 -25.57 -6.30
C GLY A 407 11.17 -25.39 -4.78
N ASP A 408 11.84 -24.38 -4.24
CA ASP A 408 11.84 -24.07 -2.81
C ASP A 408 10.50 -23.43 -2.41
N GLU A 409 9.65 -24.23 -1.78
CA GLU A 409 8.27 -23.89 -1.43
C GLU A 409 7.96 -24.25 0.02
N ASP A 410 7.55 -23.24 0.79
CA ASP A 410 6.96 -23.43 2.10
C ASP A 410 5.43 -23.51 1.96
N ARG A 411 4.85 -24.63 2.42
CA ARG A 411 3.39 -24.84 2.43
C ARG A 411 2.90 -25.00 3.86
N VAL A 412 1.89 -24.21 4.22
CA VAL A 412 1.21 -24.28 5.52
C VAL A 412 -0.29 -24.44 5.29
N VAL A 413 -0.90 -25.41 5.97
CA VAL A 413 -2.34 -25.66 5.93
C VAL A 413 -2.88 -25.42 7.34
N ILE A 414 -4.01 -24.73 7.44
CA ILE A 414 -4.69 -24.44 8.71
C ILE A 414 -6.16 -24.77 8.54
N HIS A 415 -6.67 -25.67 9.37
CA HIS A 415 -8.08 -25.99 9.51
C HIS A 415 -8.65 -25.27 10.73
N GLU A 416 -9.75 -24.54 10.52
CA GLU A 416 -10.45 -23.77 11.56
C GLU A 416 -11.78 -24.46 11.89
N TYR A 417 -12.01 -24.74 13.17
CA TYR A 417 -13.25 -25.33 13.67
C TYR A 417 -13.89 -24.36 14.66
N THR A 418 -15.03 -23.78 14.30
CA THR A 418 -15.66 -22.73 15.08
C THR A 418 -17.13 -23.04 15.39
N PRO A 419 -17.47 -23.53 16.60
CA PRO A 419 -18.82 -23.44 17.13
C PRO A 419 -19.23 -21.98 17.38
N LEU A 420 -20.49 -21.67 17.05
CA LEU A 420 -21.12 -20.37 17.18
C LEU A 420 -22.43 -20.48 17.96
N VAL A 421 -22.63 -19.62 18.95
CA VAL A 421 -23.90 -19.51 19.68
C VAL A 421 -24.21 -18.04 19.89
N ALA A 422 -25.45 -17.62 19.65
CA ALA A 422 -25.91 -16.31 20.07
C ALA A 422 -27.34 -16.35 20.58
N PHE A 423 -27.67 -15.41 21.45
CA PHE A 423 -29.04 -15.16 21.87
C PHE A 423 -29.32 -13.66 21.86
N TRP A 424 -30.56 -13.28 21.59
CA TRP A 424 -31.01 -11.91 21.74
C TRP A 424 -32.37 -11.84 22.39
N ALA A 425 -32.58 -10.78 23.17
CA ALA A 425 -33.83 -10.50 23.85
C ALA A 425 -34.26 -9.05 23.57
N LYS A 426 -35.53 -8.87 23.22
CA LYS A 426 -36.21 -7.59 23.00
C LYS A 426 -37.34 -7.45 24.01
N PRO A 427 -37.03 -7.20 25.30
CA PRO A 427 -38.05 -7.11 26.35
C PRO A 427 -39.02 -5.94 26.13
N THR A 428 -38.58 -4.86 25.47
CA THR A 428 -39.43 -3.75 25.04
C THR A 428 -39.10 -3.35 23.59
N ALA A 429 -39.94 -2.52 22.97
CA ALA A 429 -39.68 -2.02 21.61
C ALA A 429 -38.41 -1.15 21.52
N ASN A 430 -37.94 -0.62 22.64
CA ASN A 430 -36.82 0.33 22.71
C ASN A 430 -35.53 -0.29 23.27
N LEU A 431 -35.55 -1.56 23.68
CA LEU A 431 -34.42 -2.23 24.32
C LEU A 431 -34.16 -3.59 23.67
N ARG A 432 -32.92 -3.81 23.21
CA ARG A 432 -32.44 -5.08 22.65
C ARG A 432 -31.11 -5.48 23.29
N PHE A 433 -31.07 -6.65 23.91
CA PHE A 433 -29.86 -7.32 24.36
C PHE A 433 -29.43 -8.33 23.31
N ASN A 434 -28.13 -8.37 22.98
CA ASN A 434 -27.53 -9.40 22.13
C ASN A 434 -26.32 -9.96 22.87
N PHE A 435 -26.15 -11.27 22.81
CA PHE A 435 -24.98 -11.97 23.28
C PHE A 435 -24.51 -12.92 22.20
N ASP A 436 -23.23 -12.88 21.90
CA ASP A 436 -22.59 -13.69 20.88
C ASP A 436 -21.37 -14.38 21.50
N TRP A 437 -21.30 -15.70 21.35
CA TRP A 437 -20.17 -16.52 21.74
C TRP A 437 -19.64 -17.27 20.52
N GLU A 438 -18.33 -17.20 20.35
CA GLU A 438 -17.58 -17.86 19.30
C GLU A 438 -16.32 -18.45 19.93
N HIS A 439 -16.05 -19.73 19.64
CA HIS A 439 -14.79 -20.37 20.02
C HIS A 439 -14.19 -21.01 18.77
N THR A 440 -12.98 -20.61 18.41
CA THR A 440 -12.29 -21.13 17.22
C THR A 440 -11.10 -21.96 17.67
N ASN A 441 -11.05 -23.21 17.21
CA ASN A 441 -9.91 -24.10 17.38
C ASN A 441 -9.22 -24.27 16.02
N ASN A 442 -7.90 -24.06 16.00
CA ASN A 442 -7.07 -24.21 14.82
C ASN A 442 -6.07 -25.34 15.06
N ASP A 443 -5.81 -26.17 14.07
CA ASP A 443 -4.77 -27.19 14.14
C ASP A 443 -3.35 -26.59 14.07
N ASP A 444 -3.19 -25.54 13.26
CA ASP A 444 -1.95 -24.79 13.10
C ASP A 444 -2.17 -23.28 13.27
N THR A 445 -1.12 -22.55 13.64
CA THR A 445 -1.17 -21.10 13.80
C THR A 445 0.03 -20.43 13.13
N LEU A 446 -0.21 -19.30 12.47
CA LEU A 446 0.84 -18.52 11.84
C LEU A 446 0.96 -17.17 12.55
N VAL A 447 2.07 -16.98 13.26
CA VAL A 447 2.36 -15.74 13.99
C VAL A 447 3.37 -14.94 13.19
N ARG A 448 3.00 -13.72 12.78
CA ARG A 448 3.93 -12.80 12.15
C ARG A 448 4.88 -12.24 13.21
N TYR A 449 6.09 -12.77 13.26
CA TYR A 449 7.17 -12.10 13.99
C TYR A 449 7.66 -10.92 13.16
N ALA A 450 7.38 -9.70 13.62
CA ALA A 450 8.13 -8.53 13.17
C ALA A 450 9.50 -8.60 13.84
N SER A 451 10.52 -9.09 13.13
CA SER A 451 11.88 -9.01 13.67
C SER A 451 12.28 -7.54 13.79
N ALA A 452 12.48 -7.07 15.02
CA ALA A 452 13.18 -5.83 15.26
C ALA A 452 14.66 -6.07 14.91
N ARG A 453 15.12 -5.48 13.80
CA ARG A 453 16.49 -5.51 13.25
C ARG A 453 16.90 -6.79 12.51
N ALA A 454 16.78 -6.75 11.19
CA ALA A 454 17.84 -7.27 10.33
C ALA A 454 18.79 -6.10 9.99
N LYS A 455 19.90 -5.99 10.73
CA LYS A 455 21.07 -5.28 10.20
C LYS A 455 21.42 -5.97 8.89
N LYS A 456 21.30 -5.31 7.73
CA LYS A 456 21.96 -5.77 6.49
C LYS A 456 23.45 -6.01 6.82
N PRO A 457 24.01 -7.22 6.63
CA PRO A 457 25.37 -7.37 6.15
C PRO A 457 25.30 -7.49 4.63
N ALA A 458 26.06 -6.66 3.93
CA ALA A 458 26.38 -6.97 2.55
C ALA A 458 27.17 -8.29 2.51
N ILE A 459 26.95 -9.02 1.42
CA ILE A 459 27.72 -10.14 0.87
C ILE A 459 27.25 -11.55 1.32
N ALA A 460 26.92 -12.34 0.30
CA ALA A 460 26.47 -13.74 0.26
C ALA A 460 24.96 -13.97 0.46
N SER A 461 24.29 -14.09 -0.68
CA SER A 461 22.99 -14.76 -0.83
C SER A 461 23.04 -16.17 -0.21
N LYS A 462 22.42 -16.31 0.96
CA LYS A 462 21.83 -17.58 1.39
C LYS A 462 20.36 -17.31 1.72
N PRO A 463 19.41 -18.10 1.19
CA PRO A 463 18.02 -18.00 1.59
C PRO A 463 17.92 -18.37 3.07
N ILE A 464 17.23 -17.53 3.85
CA ILE A 464 16.81 -17.88 5.20
C ILE A 464 15.63 -18.84 5.02
N THR A 465 15.88 -20.14 5.14
CA THR A 465 14.85 -21.17 5.21
C THR A 465 14.18 -21.17 6.58
N CYS A 466 12.88 -21.46 6.66
CA CYS A 466 12.09 -21.59 7.90
C CYS A 466 12.57 -22.69 8.89
N ARG A 467 13.76 -23.26 8.70
CA ARG A 467 14.31 -24.38 9.47
C ARG A 467 15.32 -23.97 10.57
N ASP A 468 15.65 -22.69 10.69
CA ASP A 468 16.70 -22.20 11.63
C ASP A 468 16.18 -21.48 12.89
N LEU A 469 14.90 -21.64 13.26
CA LEU A 469 14.39 -21.17 14.56
C LEU A 469 14.24 -22.37 15.51
N GLY A 470 15.25 -22.53 16.35
CA GLY A 470 15.43 -23.64 17.27
C GLY A 470 14.31 -23.84 18.29
N GLN A 471 14.07 -25.12 18.57
CA GLN A 471 13.39 -25.66 19.74
C GLN A 471 13.83 -24.93 21.02
N PHE A 472 12.87 -24.41 21.78
CA PHE A 472 13.04 -24.21 23.22
C PHE A 472 11.96 -25.01 23.95
N SER A 473 12.41 -26.04 24.65
CA SER A 473 11.62 -26.86 25.56
C SER A 473 11.30 -26.05 26.84
N PRO A 474 10.10 -26.14 27.42
CA PRO A 474 9.78 -25.45 28.66
C PRO A 474 10.30 -26.27 29.85
N GLY A 475 11.17 -25.65 30.66
CA GLY A 475 11.63 -26.21 31.93
C GLY A 475 11.54 -25.15 33.02
N LEU A 476 10.47 -25.27 33.81
CA LEU A 476 10.18 -24.72 35.15
C LEU A 476 10.47 -23.23 35.43
#